data_AF-A0AAV0ST39-F1
#
_entry.id   AF-A0AAV0ST39-F1
#
_cell.length_a   1.000
_cell.length_b   1.000
_cell.length_c   1.000
_cell.angle_alpha   90.00
_cell.angle_beta   90.00
_cell.angle_gamma   90.00
#
_symmetry.space_group_name_H-M   'P 1'
#
loop_
_entity.id
_entity.type
_entity.pdbx_description
1 polymer ?
#
loop_
_entity_poly.entity_id
_entity_poly.type
_entity_poly.pdbx_seq_one_letter_code
_entity_poly.pdbx_strand_id
1 'polypeptide(L)'
;MVAARSQVLTLYKRILTLHRHKLTPHMRVLGDQYVRDEFKRHKSAESKFVPLFLREWEEYATVMDQKKDRFGQELSVENQKLLDKEQKMKLQSLQDAAKKVGETIV
;
A
#
# COMPACT_ATOMS: atom_id res chain seq x y z
N MET A 1 13.71 11.30 -23.45
CA MET A 1 12.67 10.94 -22.46
C MET A 1 12.13 9.49 -22.59
N VAL A 2 12.86 8.54 -23.21
CA VAL A 2 12.41 7.14 -23.32
C VAL A 2 12.69 6.33 -22.03
N ALA A 3 13.77 6.66 -21.31
CA ALA A 3 14.18 5.97 -20.08
C ALA A 3 13.11 6.02 -18.96
N ALA A 4 12.52 7.20 -18.69
CA ALA A 4 11.55 7.38 -17.61
C ALA A 4 10.30 6.50 -17.77
N ARG A 5 9.75 6.37 -18.98
CA ARG A 5 8.56 5.54 -19.22
C ARG A 5 8.83 4.05 -18.97
N SER A 6 9.99 3.56 -19.41
CA SER A 6 10.37 2.17 -19.18
C SER A 6 10.59 1.87 -17.69
N GLN A 7 11.23 2.78 -16.96
CA GLN A 7 11.44 2.69 -15.52
C GLN A 7 10.10 2.67 -14.74
N VAL A 8 9.17 3.57 -15.07
CA VAL A 8 7.83 3.60 -14.46
C VAL A 8 7.09 2.28 -14.68
N LEU A 9 7.10 1.75 -15.91
CA LEU A 9 6.41 0.49 -16.22
C LEU A 9 7.06 -0.72 -15.53
N THR A 10 8.39 -0.74 -15.41
CA THR A 10 9.11 -1.79 -14.69
C THR A 10 8.77 -1.76 -13.20
N LEU A 11 8.79 -0.58 -12.56
CA LEU A 11 8.43 -0.41 -11.16
C LEU A 11 6.98 -0.82 -10.90
N TYR A 12 6.05 -0.37 -11.74
CA TYR A 12 4.64 -0.74 -11.66
C TYR A 12 4.44 -2.27 -11.71
N LYS A 13 5.08 -2.96 -12.66
CA LYS A 13 5.00 -4.43 -12.77
C LYS A 13 5.65 -5.15 -11.58
N ARG A 14 6.77 -4.62 -11.08
CA ARG A 14 7.46 -5.15 -9.89
C ARG A 14 6.55 -5.08 -8.67
N ILE A 15 5.90 -3.95 -8.41
CA ILE A 15 4.98 -3.77 -7.28
C ILE A 15 3.82 -4.77 -7.35
N LEU A 16 3.14 -4.87 -8.51
CA LEU A 16 2.02 -5.83 -8.65
C LEU A 16 2.46 -7.29 -8.51
N THR A 17 3.70 -7.59 -8.91
CA THR A 17 4.30 -8.91 -8.70
C THR A 17 4.53 -9.17 -7.22
N LEU A 18 5.13 -8.20 -6.50
CA LEU A 18 5.30 -8.28 -5.05
C LEU A 18 3.96 -8.45 -4.32
N HIS A 19 2.93 -7.68 -4.69
CA HIS A 19 1.58 -7.84 -4.14
C HIS A 19 1.08 -9.28 -4.27
N ARG A 20 1.24 -9.89 -5.45
CA ARG A 20 0.84 -11.28 -5.69
C ARG A 20 1.59 -12.29 -4.83
N HIS A 21 2.88 -12.07 -4.58
CA HIS A 21 3.70 -13.01 -3.81
C HIS A 21 3.61 -12.79 -2.30
N LYS A 22 3.33 -11.57 -1.86
CA LYS A 22 3.51 -11.15 -0.46
C LYS A 22 2.19 -10.87 0.26
N LEU A 23 1.14 -10.43 -0.45
CA LEU A 23 -0.12 -10.05 0.17
C LEU A 23 -1.17 -11.16 0.06
N THR A 24 -2.01 -11.29 1.08
CA THR A 24 -3.20 -12.15 1.07
C THR A 24 -4.22 -11.63 0.05
N PRO A 25 -5.14 -12.48 -0.46
CA PRO A 25 -6.08 -12.09 -1.52
C PRO A 25 -6.87 -10.80 -1.25
N HIS A 26 -7.43 -10.63 -0.04
CA HIS A 26 -8.19 -9.44 0.31
C HIS A 26 -7.32 -8.16 0.34
N MET A 27 -6.08 -8.26 0.83
CA MET A 27 -5.13 -7.13 0.81
C MET A 27 -4.73 -6.75 -0.61
N ARG A 28 -4.58 -7.74 -1.51
CA ARG A 28 -4.26 -7.51 -2.92
C ARG A 28 -5.35 -6.73 -3.65
N VAL A 29 -6.62 -7.02 -3.39
CA VAL A 29 -7.74 -6.31 -4.03
C VAL A 29 -7.62 -4.80 -3.79
N LEU A 30 -7.40 -4.41 -2.52
CA LEU A 30 -7.24 -3.01 -2.15
C LEU A 30 -5.92 -2.43 -2.69
N GLY A 31 -4.81 -3.15 -2.47
CA GLY A 31 -3.47 -2.68 -2.86
C GLY A 31 -3.30 -2.50 -4.37
N ASP A 32 -3.70 -3.50 -5.17
CA ASP A 32 -3.59 -3.43 -6.64
C ASP A 32 -4.43 -2.29 -7.21
N GLN A 33 -5.62 -2.05 -6.65
CA GLN A 33 -6.47 -0.94 -7.06
C GLN A 33 -5.82 0.41 -6.74
N TYR A 34 -5.27 0.55 -5.54
CA TYR A 34 -4.57 1.77 -5.14
C TYR A 34 -3.35 2.06 -6.04
N VAL A 35 -2.51 1.06 -6.31
CA VAL A 35 -1.34 1.20 -7.19
C VAL A 35 -1.76 1.62 -8.61
N ARG A 36 -2.82 1.01 -9.16
CA ARG A 36 -3.36 1.40 -10.47
C ARG A 36 -3.78 2.86 -10.50
N ASP A 37 -4.51 3.29 -9.48
CA ASP A 37 -5.05 4.65 -9.42
C ASP A 37 -3.95 5.68 -9.25
N GLU A 38 -2.97 5.46 -8.37
CA GLU A 38 -1.85 6.38 -8.18
C GLU A 38 -0.98 6.51 -9.42
N PHE A 39 -0.58 5.40 -10.04
CA PHE A 39 0.19 5.46 -11.29
C PHE A 39 -0.60 6.09 -12.43
N LYS A 40 -1.93 5.93 -12.46
CA LYS A 40 -2.81 6.60 -13.45
C LYS A 40 -2.86 8.10 -13.20
N ARG A 41 -3.06 8.55 -11.96
CA ARG A 41 -3.07 9.97 -11.56
C ARG A 41 -1.73 10.64 -11.88
N HIS A 42 -0.63 9.91 -11.72
CA HIS A 42 0.71 10.45 -11.97
C HIS A 42 1.12 10.50 -13.45
N LYS A 43 0.32 9.96 -14.39
CA LYS A 43 0.63 10.02 -15.83
C LYS A 43 0.72 11.44 -16.38
N SER A 44 -0.06 12.36 -15.82
CA SER A 44 -0.12 13.77 -16.23
C SER A 44 0.46 14.72 -15.17
N ALA A 45 1.23 14.19 -14.21
CA ALA A 45 1.89 15.02 -13.20
C ALA A 45 2.99 15.89 -13.84
N GLU A 46 3.26 17.05 -13.25
CA GLU A 46 4.38 17.89 -13.66
C GLU A 46 5.71 17.12 -13.53
N SER A 47 6.61 17.32 -14.49
CA SER A 47 7.89 16.61 -14.56
C SER A 47 8.73 16.73 -13.28
N LYS A 48 8.58 17.82 -12.53
CA LYS A 48 9.26 18.06 -11.25
C LYS A 48 8.87 17.08 -10.13
N PHE A 49 7.68 16.48 -10.19
CA PHE A 49 7.19 15.56 -9.16
C PHE A 49 7.53 14.08 -9.46
N VAL A 50 7.80 13.75 -10.73
CA VAL A 50 8.08 12.38 -11.17
C VAL A 50 9.29 11.74 -10.47
N PRO A 51 10.43 12.43 -10.24
CA PRO A 51 11.57 11.83 -9.55
C PRO A 51 11.25 11.44 -8.11
N LEU A 52 10.55 12.31 -7.38
CA LEU A 52 10.13 12.03 -6.00
C LEU A 52 9.16 10.85 -5.97
N PHE A 53 8.16 10.85 -6.86
CA PHE A 53 7.22 9.74 -6.99
C PHE A 53 7.95 8.41 -7.20
N LEU A 54 8.85 8.33 -8.19
CA LEU A 54 9.60 7.10 -8.46
C LEU A 54 10.43 6.64 -7.26
N ARG A 55 11.07 7.57 -6.54
CA ARG A 55 11.86 7.26 -5.34
C ARG A 55 10.99 6.63 -4.24
N GLU A 56 9.87 7.25 -3.89
CA GLU A 56 9.00 6.75 -2.82
C GLU A 56 8.39 5.39 -3.17
N TRP A 57 8.05 5.17 -4.44
CA TRP A 57 7.51 3.88 -4.90
C TRP A 57 8.58 2.78 -4.99
N GLU A 58 9.84 3.13 -5.26
CA GLU A 58 10.98 2.21 -5.19
C GLU A 58 11.30 1.80 -3.74
N GLU A 59 11.24 2.76 -2.81
CA GLU A 59 11.36 2.52 -1.37
C GLU A 59 10.26 1.57 -0.89
N TYR A 60 9.01 1.84 -1.27
CA TYR A 60 7.87 0.97 -0.97
C TYR A 60 8.07 -0.46 -1.49
N ALA A 61 8.49 -0.62 -2.75
CA ALA A 61 8.74 -1.92 -3.33
C ALA A 61 9.87 -2.66 -2.59
N THR A 62 10.91 -1.95 -2.17
CA THR A 62 12.02 -2.50 -1.38
C THR A 62 11.56 -2.98 0.00
N VAL A 63 10.80 -2.15 0.72
CA VAL A 63 10.22 -2.53 2.02
C VAL A 63 9.29 -3.73 1.89
N MET A 64 8.48 -3.79 0.84
CA MET A 64 7.57 -4.92 0.61
C MET A 64 8.32 -6.22 0.30
N ASP A 65 9.40 -6.15 -0.48
CA ASP A 65 10.22 -7.31 -0.81
C ASP A 65 10.93 -7.90 0.41
N GLN A 66 11.44 -7.02 1.29
CA GLN A 66 12.10 -7.39 2.54
C GLN A 66 11.13 -7.96 3.59
N LYS A 67 9.86 -7.55 3.58
CA LYS A 67 8.86 -8.09 4.52
C LYS A 67 8.56 -9.55 4.22
N LYS A 68 8.65 -10.38 5.27
CA LYS A 68 8.36 -11.82 5.20
C LYS A 68 6.89 -12.11 5.48
N ASP A 69 6.38 -11.72 6.65
CA ASP A 69 5.09 -12.27 7.11
C ASP A 69 4.11 -11.25 7.70
N ARG A 70 4.55 -10.03 8.07
CA ARG A 70 3.69 -9.04 8.74
C ARG A 70 3.65 -7.69 8.03
N PHE A 71 2.47 -7.33 7.56
CA PHE A 71 2.15 -5.99 7.07
C PHE A 71 1.53 -5.16 8.19
N GLY A 72 1.86 -3.86 8.21
CA GLY A 72 1.57 -2.99 9.36
C GLY A 72 2.52 -3.18 10.55
N GLN A 73 2.30 -2.39 11.58
CA GLN A 73 2.89 -2.51 12.91
C GLN A 73 1.75 -2.36 13.93
N GLU A 74 1.89 -3.00 15.09
CA GLU A 74 0.96 -2.72 16.18
C GLU A 74 1.14 -1.28 16.65
N LEU A 75 0.03 -0.63 17.03
CA LEU A 75 0.10 0.67 17.68
C LEU A 75 0.88 0.53 18.98
N SER A 76 1.87 1.40 19.19
CA SER A 76 2.56 1.47 20.48
C SER A 76 1.60 1.86 21.60
N VAL A 77 1.96 1.52 22.83
CA VAL A 77 1.14 1.84 24.01
C VAL A 77 0.92 3.35 24.15
N GLU A 78 1.91 4.17 23.80
CA GLU A 78 1.80 5.63 23.80
C GLU A 78 0.73 6.09 22.80
N ASN A 79 0.78 5.60 21.57
CA ASN A 79 -0.18 5.97 20.53
C ASN A 79 -1.60 5.50 20.86
N GLN A 80 -1.76 4.33 21.48
CA GLN A 80 -3.08 3.85 21.93
C GLN A 80 -3.69 4.73 23.02
N LYS A 81 -2.85 5.33 23.89
CA LYS A 81 -3.31 6.26 24.94
C LYS A 81 -3.75 7.61 24.38
N LEU A 82 -3.17 8.05 23.26
CA LEU A 82 -3.55 9.29 22.58
C LEU A 82 -4.94 9.21 21.92
N LEU A 83 -5.43 8.00 21.64
CA LEU A 83 -6.76 7.83 21.05
C LEU A 83 -7.86 8.13 22.07
N ASP A 84 -8.79 9.00 21.68
CA ASP A 84 -10.00 9.25 22.47
C ASP A 84 -10.99 8.07 22.40
N LYS A 85 -12.11 8.19 23.13
CA LYS A 85 -13.12 7.13 23.20
C LYS A 85 -13.77 6.85 21.83
N GLU A 86 -14.03 7.87 21.03
CA GLU A 86 -14.67 7.73 19.72
C GLU A 86 -13.72 7.08 18.71
N GLN A 87 -12.47 7.54 18.68
CA GLN A 87 -11.42 6.99 17.83
C GLN A 87 -11.15 5.52 18.15
N LYS A 88 -11.16 5.13 19.43
CA LYS A 88 -11.05 3.73 19.85
C LYS A 88 -12.22 2.88 19.34
N MET A 89 -13.46 3.36 19.49
CA MET A 89 -14.64 2.65 18.99
C MET A 89 -14.60 2.49 17.46
N LYS A 90 -14.22 3.55 16.75
CA LYS A 90 -14.09 3.52 15.28
C LYS A 90 -13.02 2.56 14.82
N LEU A 91 -11.86 2.54 15.48
CA LEU A 91 -10.78 1.60 15.19
C LEU A 91 -11.24 0.15 15.37
N GLN A 92 -11.96 -0.14 16.45
CA GLN A 92 -12.53 -1.47 16.70
C GLN A 92 -13.52 -1.86 15.59
N SER A 93 -14.45 -0.97 15.23
CA SER A 93 -15.41 -1.22 14.15
C SER A 93 -14.73 -1.50 12.81
N LEU A 94 -13.67 -0.76 12.48
CA LEU A 94 -12.87 -1.00 11.28
C LEU A 94 -12.17 -2.36 11.32
N GLN A 95 -11.63 -2.75 12.48
CA GLN A 95 -10.97 -4.04 12.65
C GLN A 95 -11.94 -5.20 12.44
N ASP A 96 -13.16 -5.10 13.00
CA ASP A 96 -14.18 -6.13 12.86
C ASP A 96 -14.69 -6.23 11.42
N ALA A 97 -14.89 -5.09 10.75
CA ALA A 97 -15.25 -5.06 9.34
C ALA A 97 -14.17 -5.70 8.46
N ALA A 98 -12.89 -5.41 8.72
CA ALA A 98 -11.77 -5.97 7.96
C ALA A 98 -11.66 -7.50 8.13
N LYS A 99 -11.87 -8.03 9.35
CA LYS A 99 -11.90 -9.48 9.60
C LYS A 99 -13.01 -10.17 8.79
N LYS A 100 -14.22 -9.61 8.83
CA LYS A 100 -15.38 -10.14 8.08
C LYS A 100 -15.14 -10.16 6.56
N VAL A 101 -14.54 -9.10 6.01
CA VAL A 101 -14.16 -9.05 4.59
C VAL A 101 -13.11 -10.11 4.27
N GLY A 102 -12.13 -10.32 5.16
CA GLY A 102 -11.12 -11.36 5.03
C GLY A 102 -11.73 -12.77 4.93
N GLU A 103 -12.76 -13.07 5.73
CA GLU A 103 -13.48 -14.36 5.72
C GLU A 103 -14.34 -14.58 4.47
N THR A 104 -14.92 -13.51 3.90
CA THR A 104 -15.83 -13.61 2.75
C THR A 104 -15.09 -13.81 1.41
N ILE A 105 -13.80 -13.48 1.37
CA ILE A 105 -12.97 -13.51 0.14
C ILE A 105 -12.13 -14.81 0.05
N VAL A 106 -12.18 -15.68 1.07
CA VAL A 106 -11.52 -17.00 1.09
C VAL A 106 -12.36 -18.05 0.38
#